data_AF-A0A929HY82-F1
#
_entry.id   AF-A0A929HY82-F1
#
_cell.length_a   1.000
_cell.length_b   1.000
_cell.length_c   1.000
_cell.angle_alpha   90.00
_cell.angle_beta   90.00
_cell.angle_gamma   90.00
#
_symmetry.space_group_name_H-M   'P 1'
#
loop_
_entity.id
_entity.type
_entity.pdbx_description
1 polymer ?
#
loop_
_entity_poly.entity_id
_entity_poly.type
_entity_poly.pdbx_seq_one_letter_code
_entity_poly.pdbx_strand_id
1 'polypeptide(L)'
;LSDLRRAGLVGALSIVIGVVLSFTVGAAVAVGFGYTDPVAISTIGAGAATYIVGPVTGAALGASSELIALSIAAGLVKSVLVMIGTPLIARRIGLDNPKSAMIFGGLMGTTSGVAGGLAATDPKLVPYGAMTATFYTGVGCLLAPSILFLLVRAIFG
;
A
#
# COMPACT_ATOMS: atom_id res chain seq x y z
N LEU A 1 18.55 -19.44 11.72
CA LEU A 1 19.02 -18.05 11.44
C LEU A 1 18.98 -17.70 9.95
N SER A 2 19.47 -18.56 9.06
CA SER A 2 19.40 -18.38 7.59
C SER A 2 17.96 -18.20 7.06
N ASP A 3 17.03 -19.07 7.47
CA ASP A 3 15.64 -19.01 7.01
C ASP A 3 14.89 -17.79 7.51
N LEU A 4 15.18 -17.36 8.74
CA LEU A 4 14.64 -16.11 9.31
C LEU A 4 15.16 -14.90 8.55
N ARG A 5 16.46 -14.87 8.21
CA ARG A 5 17.08 -13.80 7.44
C ARG A 5 16.51 -13.73 6.01
N ARG A 6 16.28 -14.89 5.38
CA ARG A 6 15.68 -14.98 4.05
C ARG A 6 14.21 -14.59 4.06
N ALA A 7 13.44 -15.00 5.06
CA ALA A 7 12.05 -14.59 5.22
C ALA A 7 11.92 -13.08 5.46
N GLY A 8 12.79 -12.51 6.30
CA GLY A 8 12.87 -11.06 6.52
C GLY A 8 13.20 -10.28 5.25
N LEU A 9 14.17 -10.75 4.45
CA LEU A 9 14.51 -10.12 3.17
C LEU A 9 13.34 -10.14 2.19
N VAL A 10 12.63 -11.26 2.08
CA VAL A 10 11.47 -11.39 1.19
C VAL A 10 10.31 -10.50 1.65
N GLY A 11 10.08 -10.36 2.96
CA GLY A 11 9.10 -9.42 3.50
C GLY A 11 9.48 -7.95 3.27
N ALA A 12 10.77 -7.60 3.38
CA ALA A 12 11.24 -6.25 3.07
C ALA A 12 11.06 -5.89 1.58
N LEU A 13 11.37 -6.84 0.69
CA LEU A 13 11.17 -6.67 -0.75
C LEU A 13 9.68 -6.55 -1.09
N SER A 14 8.82 -7.36 -0.47
CA SER A 14 7.38 -7.31 -0.73
C SER A 14 6.80 -5.95 -0.38
N ILE A 15 7.27 -5.31 0.70
CA ILE A 15 6.88 -3.95 1.07
C ILE A 15 7.20 -2.94 -0.04
N VAL A 16 8.46 -2.89 -0.49
CA VAL A 16 8.87 -1.91 -1.51
C VAL A 16 8.10 -2.14 -2.82
N ILE A 17 7.99 -3.40 -3.25
CA ILE A 17 7.25 -3.78 -4.45
C ILE A 17 5.78 -3.37 -4.33
N GLY A 18 5.14 -3.66 -3.19
CA GLY A 18 3.74 -3.34 -2.98
C GLY A 18 3.48 -1.83 -3.02
N VAL A 19 4.36 -1.02 -2.40
CA VAL A 19 4.27 0.45 -2.40
C VAL A 19 4.35 0.97 -3.83
N VAL A 20 5.39 0.57 -4.56
CA VAL A 20 5.61 1.01 -5.95
C VAL A 20 4.42 0.60 -6.81
N LEU A 21 3.99 -0.67 -6.74
CA LEU A 21 2.87 -1.17 -7.54
C LEU A 21 1.57 -0.42 -7.25
N SER A 22 1.22 -0.25 -5.98
CA SER A 22 -0.02 0.45 -5.62
C SER A 22 0.02 1.93 -6.00
N PHE A 23 1.17 2.59 -5.81
CA PHE A 23 1.37 3.97 -6.21
C PHE A 23 1.23 4.12 -7.72
N THR A 24 1.90 3.27 -8.51
CA THR A 24 1.86 3.31 -9.97
C THR A 24 0.45 3.07 -10.49
N VAL A 25 -0.29 2.10 -9.93
CA VAL A 25 -1.68 1.85 -10.31
C VAL A 25 -2.55 3.07 -9.99
N GLY A 26 -2.44 3.64 -8.79
CA GLY A 26 -3.22 4.84 -8.42
C GLY A 26 -2.86 6.06 -9.26
N ALA A 27 -1.58 6.26 -9.57
CA ALA A 27 -1.10 7.33 -10.43
C ALA A 27 -1.61 7.17 -11.87
N ALA A 28 -1.56 5.96 -12.42
CA ALA A 28 -2.11 5.66 -13.75
C ALA A 28 -3.63 5.90 -13.81
N VAL A 29 -4.35 5.52 -12.76
CA VAL A 29 -5.78 5.82 -12.62
C VAL A 29 -6.00 7.33 -12.60
N ALA A 30 -5.25 8.08 -11.79
CA ALA A 30 -5.36 9.55 -11.75
C ALA A 30 -5.13 10.19 -13.13
N VAL A 31 -4.10 9.77 -13.86
CA VAL A 31 -3.84 10.25 -15.23
C VAL A 31 -5.01 9.88 -16.17
N GLY A 32 -5.54 8.66 -16.05
CA GLY A 32 -6.72 8.23 -16.82
C GLY A 32 -7.98 9.05 -16.54
N PHE A 33 -8.11 9.61 -15.33
CA PHE A 33 -9.16 10.57 -14.95
C PHE A 33 -8.83 12.02 -15.33
N GLY A 34 -7.71 12.27 -16.00
CA GLY A 34 -7.34 13.60 -16.54
C GLY A 34 -6.49 14.47 -15.61
N TYR A 35 -5.98 13.94 -14.49
CA TYR A 35 -5.03 14.68 -13.66
C TYR A 35 -3.67 14.77 -14.35
N THR A 36 -3.18 15.98 -14.59
CA THR A 36 -1.87 16.24 -15.22
C THR A 36 -0.85 16.85 -14.26
N ASP A 37 -1.31 17.43 -13.15
CA ASP A 37 -0.43 18.02 -12.14
C ASP A 37 0.31 16.92 -11.35
N PRO A 38 1.67 16.95 -11.29
CA PRO A 38 2.45 15.96 -10.56
C PRO A 38 2.07 15.84 -9.07
N VAL A 39 1.67 16.93 -8.43
CA VAL A 39 1.24 16.92 -7.02
C VAL A 39 -0.07 16.17 -6.85
N ALA A 40 -1.06 16.43 -7.71
CA ALA A 40 -2.33 15.70 -7.73
C ALA A 40 -2.14 14.21 -8.03
N ILE A 41 -1.40 13.86 -9.09
CA ILE A 41 -1.13 12.47 -9.48
C ILE A 41 -0.46 11.71 -8.34
N SER A 42 0.57 12.30 -7.73
CA SER A 42 1.33 11.65 -6.66
C SER A 42 0.52 11.53 -5.38
N THR A 43 -0.34 12.50 -5.05
CA THR A 43 -1.22 12.44 -3.88
C THR A 43 -2.25 11.33 -4.01
N ILE A 44 -2.88 11.17 -5.18
CA ILE A 44 -3.85 10.10 -5.45
C ILE A 44 -3.14 8.73 -5.49
N GLY A 45 -1.99 8.63 -6.17
CA GLY A 45 -1.17 7.42 -6.18
C GLY A 45 -0.75 6.98 -4.78
N ALA A 46 -0.29 7.92 -3.96
CA ALA A 46 0.02 7.71 -2.54
C ALA A 46 -1.21 7.21 -1.74
N GLY A 47 -2.39 7.78 -2.00
CA GLY A 47 -3.65 7.32 -1.40
C GLY A 47 -3.99 5.86 -1.76
N ALA A 48 -3.75 5.46 -3.00
CA ALA A 48 -3.91 4.07 -3.43
C ALA A 48 -2.91 3.12 -2.74
N ALA A 49 -1.73 3.61 -2.32
CA ALA A 49 -0.85 2.84 -1.47
C ALA A 49 -1.51 2.57 -0.11
N THR A 50 -1.85 3.63 0.64
CA THR A 50 -2.72 3.57 1.83
C THR A 50 -3.44 4.90 2.07
N TYR A 51 -4.53 4.86 2.85
CA TYR A 51 -5.26 6.06 3.29
C TYR A 51 -4.47 6.95 4.28
N ILE A 52 -3.24 6.57 4.65
CA ILE A 52 -2.30 7.37 5.46
C ILE A 52 -1.22 7.99 4.57
N VAL A 53 -0.67 7.22 3.63
CA VAL A 53 0.40 7.68 2.73
C VAL A 53 -0.09 8.81 1.83
N GLY A 54 -1.35 8.76 1.39
CA GLY A 54 -2.01 9.84 0.63
C GLY A 54 -1.94 11.20 1.33
N PRO A 55 -2.55 11.37 2.52
CA PRO A 55 -2.49 12.62 3.28
C PRO A 55 -1.08 13.09 3.61
N VAL A 56 -0.18 12.19 3.99
CA VAL A 56 1.22 12.55 4.27
C VAL A 56 1.90 13.12 3.02
N THR A 57 1.69 12.47 1.87
CA THR A 57 2.25 12.92 0.59
C THR A 57 1.63 14.24 0.15
N GLY A 58 0.30 14.35 0.19
CA GLY A 58 -0.41 15.57 -0.18
C GLY A 58 -0.01 16.76 0.68
N ALA A 59 0.07 16.58 2.00
CA ALA A 59 0.54 17.64 2.91
C ALA A 59 2.00 18.04 2.64
N ALA A 60 2.88 17.07 2.39
CA ALA A 60 4.29 17.33 2.09
C ALA A 60 4.50 18.08 0.76
N LEU A 61 3.63 17.85 -0.22
CA LEU A 61 3.72 18.44 -1.56
C LEU A 61 2.85 19.70 -1.74
N GLY A 62 2.03 20.07 -0.76
CA GLY A 62 1.13 21.23 -0.84
C GLY A 62 -0.14 20.99 -1.66
N ALA A 63 -0.65 19.75 -1.68
CA ALA A 63 -1.91 19.42 -2.34
C ALA A 63 -3.12 20.07 -1.65
N SER A 64 -4.19 20.30 -2.42
CA SER A 64 -5.45 20.82 -1.87
C SER A 64 -6.13 19.82 -0.93
N SER A 65 -6.94 20.32 0.00
CA SER A 65 -7.72 19.47 0.92
C SER A 65 -8.65 18.49 0.20
N GLU A 66 -9.16 18.86 -0.98
CA GLU A 66 -9.98 17.99 -1.84
C GLU A 66 -9.19 16.80 -2.36
N LEU A 67 -7.96 17.02 -2.84
CA LEU A 67 -7.06 15.94 -3.29
C LEU A 67 -6.66 15.03 -2.14
N ILE A 68 -6.39 15.60 -0.96
CA ILE A 68 -6.11 14.83 0.25
C ILE A 68 -7.32 13.95 0.60
N ALA A 69 -8.53 14.50 0.61
CA ALA A 69 -9.76 13.74 0.87
C ALA A 69 -9.97 12.61 -0.15
N LEU A 70 -9.75 12.88 -1.44
CA LEU A 70 -9.83 11.86 -2.49
C LEU A 70 -8.81 10.74 -2.29
N SER A 71 -7.58 11.08 -1.88
CA SER A 71 -6.53 10.09 -1.60
C SER A 71 -6.89 9.15 -0.43
N ILE A 72 -7.56 9.67 0.61
CA ILE A 72 -8.06 8.87 1.73
C ILE A 72 -9.11 7.88 1.22
N ALA A 73 -10.06 8.36 0.41
CA ALA A 73 -11.10 7.51 -0.16
C ALA A 73 -10.51 6.36 -0.99
N ALA A 74 -9.50 6.62 -1.83
CA ALA A 74 -8.82 5.59 -2.61
C ALA A 74 -8.21 4.49 -1.72
N GLY A 75 -7.51 4.87 -0.66
CA GLY A 75 -6.90 3.92 0.27
C GLY A 75 -7.92 3.14 1.11
N LEU A 76 -9.03 3.77 1.48
CA LEU A 76 -10.12 3.11 2.21
C LEU A 76 -10.80 2.04 1.35
N VAL A 77 -11.09 2.34 0.08
CA VAL A 77 -11.65 1.37 -0.87
C VAL A 77 -10.73 0.16 -0.97
N LYS A 78 -9.42 0.36 -1.15
CA LYS A 78 -8.45 -0.74 -1.17
C LYS A 78 -8.53 -1.57 0.13
N SER A 79 -8.53 -0.94 1.30
CA SER A 79 -8.57 -1.64 2.59
C SER A 79 -9.81 -2.54 2.73
N VAL A 80 -10.98 -2.03 2.34
CA VAL A 80 -12.24 -2.79 2.36
C VAL A 80 -12.18 -3.97 1.39
N LEU A 81 -11.65 -3.77 0.18
CA LEU A 81 -11.46 -4.84 -0.80
C LEU A 81 -10.51 -5.93 -0.29
N VAL A 82 -9.40 -5.55 0.36
CA VAL A 82 -8.50 -6.52 1.01
C VAL A 82 -9.25 -7.29 2.08
N MET A 83 -9.93 -6.60 2.98
CA MET A 83 -10.64 -7.21 4.11
C MET A 83 -11.65 -8.26 3.66
N ILE A 84 -12.50 -7.92 2.68
CA ILE A 84 -13.57 -8.79 2.19
C ILE A 84 -13.01 -9.86 1.25
N GLY A 85 -12.04 -9.51 0.39
CA GLY A 85 -11.49 -10.40 -0.62
C GLY A 85 -10.59 -11.50 -0.06
N THR A 86 -9.80 -11.19 0.97
CA THR A 86 -8.82 -12.12 1.56
C THR A 86 -9.42 -13.48 1.92
N PRO A 87 -10.48 -13.61 2.74
CA PRO A 87 -11.02 -14.91 3.11
C PRO A 87 -11.54 -15.72 1.91
N LEU A 88 -11.95 -15.04 0.83
CA LEU A 88 -12.46 -15.68 -0.39
C LEU A 88 -11.35 -16.33 -1.23
N ILE A 89 -10.11 -15.79 -1.17
CA ILE A 89 -9.00 -16.23 -2.01
C ILE A 89 -7.83 -16.83 -1.23
N ALA A 90 -7.81 -16.73 0.10
CA ALA A 90 -6.68 -17.09 0.95
C ALA A 90 -6.11 -18.50 0.68
N ARG A 91 -6.98 -19.50 0.54
CA ARG A 91 -6.57 -20.89 0.22
C ARG A 91 -5.92 -21.01 -1.16
N ARG A 92 -6.38 -20.23 -2.14
CA ARG A 92 -5.86 -20.26 -3.52
C ARG A 92 -4.47 -19.62 -3.62
N ILE A 93 -4.18 -18.66 -2.75
CA ILE A 93 -2.89 -17.95 -2.73
C ILE A 93 -1.89 -18.51 -1.71
N GLY A 94 -2.20 -19.63 -1.04
CA GLY A 94 -1.31 -20.27 -0.07
C GLY A 94 -1.08 -19.43 1.20
N LEU A 95 -2.10 -18.71 1.65
CA LEU A 95 -2.03 -17.88 2.85
C LEU A 95 -2.25 -18.73 4.10
N ASP A 96 -1.28 -19.60 4.40
CA ASP A 96 -1.36 -20.64 5.43
C ASP A 96 -0.18 -20.65 6.44
N ASN A 97 0.77 -19.72 6.32
CA ASN A 97 1.95 -19.69 7.17
C ASN A 97 2.48 -18.27 7.42
N PRO A 98 3.31 -18.05 8.46
CA PRO A 98 3.84 -16.72 8.79
C PRO A 98 4.57 -16.02 7.64
N LYS A 99 5.27 -16.76 6.80
CA LYS A 99 6.03 -16.18 5.67
C LYS A 99 5.09 -15.67 4.58
N SER A 100 4.07 -16.44 4.19
CA SER A 100 3.07 -15.97 3.22
C SER A 100 2.25 -14.81 3.79
N ALA A 101 1.93 -14.82 5.09
CA ALA A 101 1.27 -13.71 5.76
C ALA A 101 2.10 -12.40 5.76
N MET A 102 3.41 -12.48 6.01
CA MET A 102 4.31 -11.33 5.91
C MET A 102 4.39 -10.77 4.48
N ILE A 103 4.49 -11.64 3.48
CA ILE A 103 4.51 -11.22 2.06
C ILE A 103 3.19 -10.55 1.70
N PHE A 104 2.07 -11.17 2.06
CA PHE A 104 0.74 -10.65 1.84
C PHE A 104 0.54 -9.27 2.48
N GLY A 105 0.92 -9.11 3.75
CA GLY A 105 0.86 -7.83 4.44
C GLY A 105 1.72 -6.75 3.76
N GLY A 106 2.93 -7.11 3.35
CA GLY A 106 3.81 -6.22 2.60
C GLY A 106 3.35 -5.90 1.18
N LEU A 107 2.59 -6.77 0.50
CA LEU A 107 2.03 -6.45 -0.83
C LEU A 107 0.75 -5.63 -0.74
N MET A 108 -0.13 -5.96 0.21
CA MET A 108 -1.43 -5.30 0.33
C MET A 108 -1.31 -3.95 1.05
N GLY A 109 -0.44 -3.81 2.05
CA GLY A 109 -0.11 -2.53 2.68
C GLY A 109 -1.17 -1.90 3.58
N THR A 110 -2.38 -2.46 3.63
CA THR A 110 -3.49 -1.93 4.44
C THR A 110 -3.58 -2.64 5.78
N THR A 111 -3.10 -2.05 6.88
CA THR A 111 -3.06 -2.73 8.20
C THR A 111 -4.44 -3.23 8.65
N SER A 112 -5.48 -2.40 8.55
CA SER A 112 -6.85 -2.79 8.91
C SER A 112 -7.41 -3.89 7.99
N GLY A 113 -7.27 -3.71 6.67
CA GLY A 113 -7.74 -4.70 5.69
C GLY A 113 -7.05 -6.05 5.79
N VAL A 114 -5.72 -6.05 5.98
CA VAL A 114 -4.92 -7.27 6.17
C VAL A 114 -5.27 -7.95 7.47
N ALA A 115 -5.36 -7.20 8.58
CA ALA A 115 -5.72 -7.77 9.88
C ALA A 115 -7.12 -8.37 9.86
N GLY A 116 -8.11 -7.66 9.31
CA GLY A 116 -9.49 -8.15 9.21
C GLY A 116 -9.60 -9.38 8.29
N GLY A 117 -8.95 -9.35 7.12
CA GLY A 117 -8.92 -10.47 6.19
C GLY A 117 -8.27 -11.71 6.77
N LEU A 118 -7.12 -11.56 7.45
CA LEU A 118 -6.44 -12.65 8.13
C LEU A 118 -7.22 -13.15 9.34
N ALA A 119 -7.88 -12.28 10.10
CA ALA A 119 -8.73 -12.69 11.22
C ALA A 119 -9.88 -13.59 10.77
N ALA A 120 -10.46 -13.33 9.59
CA ALA A 120 -11.47 -14.18 8.97
C ALA A 120 -10.91 -15.47 8.32
N THR A 121 -9.58 -15.58 8.19
CA THR A 121 -8.91 -16.71 7.53
C THR A 121 -8.21 -17.63 8.54
N ASP A 122 -7.19 -17.11 9.23
CA ASP A 122 -6.49 -17.73 10.36
C ASP A 122 -5.97 -16.61 11.30
N PRO A 123 -6.58 -16.44 12.49
CA PRO A 123 -6.19 -15.43 13.46
C PRO A 123 -4.71 -15.48 13.87
N LYS A 124 -4.05 -16.64 13.80
CA LYS A 124 -2.63 -16.79 14.16
C LYS A 124 -1.70 -16.08 13.18
N LEU A 125 -2.16 -15.81 11.96
CA LEU A 125 -1.39 -15.13 10.92
C LEU A 125 -1.45 -13.61 11.04
N VAL A 126 -2.43 -13.07 11.78
CA VAL A 126 -2.70 -11.63 11.90
C VAL A 126 -1.47 -10.82 12.31
N PRO A 127 -0.69 -11.17 13.34
CA PRO A 127 0.47 -10.36 13.74
C PRO A 127 1.54 -10.24 12.64
N TYR A 128 1.74 -11.29 11.85
CA TYR A 128 2.75 -11.33 10.79
C TYR A 128 2.38 -10.43 9.61
N GLY A 129 1.12 -10.49 9.17
CA GLY A 129 0.62 -9.64 8.10
C GLY A 129 0.42 -8.18 8.53
N ALA A 130 -0.15 -7.95 9.71
CA ALA A 130 -0.42 -6.61 10.21
C ALA A 130 0.88 -5.82 10.45
N MET A 131 1.93 -6.46 11.00
CA MET A 131 3.22 -5.81 11.21
C MET A 131 3.86 -5.37 9.89
N THR A 132 3.86 -6.23 8.88
CA THR A 132 4.44 -5.92 7.55
C THR A 132 3.65 -4.84 6.81
N ALA A 133 2.31 -4.84 6.92
CA ALA A 133 1.46 -3.77 6.39
C ALA A 133 1.69 -2.41 7.09
N THR A 134 2.04 -2.42 8.38
CA THR A 134 2.42 -1.19 9.08
C THR A 134 3.76 -0.65 8.57
N PHE A 135 4.76 -1.51 8.39
CA PHE A 135 6.03 -1.09 7.77
C PHE A 135 5.85 -0.59 6.33
N TYR A 136 4.93 -1.19 5.58
CA TYR A 136 4.54 -0.69 4.26
C TYR A 136 4.10 0.76 4.32
N THR A 137 3.28 1.14 5.29
CA THR A 137 2.84 2.53 5.45
C THR A 137 4.02 3.45 5.69
N GLY A 138 4.94 3.08 6.58
CA GLY A 138 6.16 3.86 6.84
C GLY A 138 7.03 4.03 5.59
N VAL A 139 7.27 2.96 4.84
CA VAL A 139 8.03 2.99 3.58
C VAL A 139 7.30 3.81 2.52
N GLY A 140 5.98 3.69 2.43
CA GLY A 140 5.15 4.51 1.54
C GLY A 140 5.28 6.00 1.85
N CYS A 141 5.19 6.39 3.12
CA CYS A 141 5.37 7.78 3.56
C CYS A 141 6.78 8.31 3.27
N LEU A 142 7.79 7.45 3.20
CA LEU A 142 9.13 7.83 2.79
C LEU A 142 9.23 8.00 1.26
N LEU A 143 8.78 7.00 0.50
CA LEU A 143 9.01 6.92 -0.94
C LEU A 143 8.08 7.82 -1.77
N ALA A 144 6.81 7.94 -1.37
CA ALA A 144 5.78 8.65 -2.14
C ALA A 144 6.07 10.16 -2.31
N PRO A 145 6.35 10.95 -1.26
CA PRO A 145 6.68 12.37 -1.42
C PRO A 145 8.11 12.62 -1.92
N SER A 146 8.94 11.57 -2.07
CA SER A 146 10.34 11.70 -2.46
C SER A 146 10.59 11.12 -3.87
N ILE A 147 11.18 9.94 -3.95
CA ILE A 147 11.64 9.32 -5.21
C ILE A 147 10.46 9.12 -6.16
N LEU A 148 9.30 8.65 -5.67
CA LEU A 148 8.15 8.41 -6.54
C LEU A 148 7.56 9.70 -7.08
N PHE A 149 7.44 10.75 -6.26
CA PHE A 149 7.06 12.08 -6.72
C PHE A 149 8.04 12.63 -7.76
N LEU A 150 9.35 12.50 -7.54
CA LEU A 150 10.36 12.98 -8.49
C LEU A 150 10.24 12.27 -9.84
N LEU A 151 9.92 10.97 -9.86
CA LEU A 151 9.65 10.22 -11.08
C LEU A 151 8.39 10.72 -11.80
N VAL A 152 7.29 10.95 -11.07
CA VAL A 152 6.07 11.52 -11.67
C VAL A 152 6.33 12.91 -12.22
N ARG A 153 7.03 13.76 -11.46
CA ARG A 153 7.41 15.11 -11.87
C ARG A 153 8.22 15.06 -13.16
N ALA A 154 9.23 14.20 -13.28
CA ALA A 154 10.04 14.08 -14.48
C ALA A 154 9.24 13.68 -15.75
N ILE A 155 8.07 13.04 -15.60
CA ILE A 155 7.22 12.62 -16.73
C ILE A 155 6.19 13.71 -17.07
N PHE A 156 5.64 14.42 -16.08
CA PHE A 156 4.49 15.30 -16.23
C PHE A 156 4.81 16.80 -15.99
N GLY A 157 6.07 17.18 -15.77
CA GLY A 157 6.48 18.55 -15.46
C GLY A 157 7.94 18.87 -15.76
#